data_AF-A0A931PFV0-F1
#
_entry.id   AF-A0A931PFV0-F1
#
_cell.length_a   1.000
_cell.length_b   1.000
_cell.length_c   1.000
_cell.angle_alpha   90.00
_cell.angle_beta   90.00
_cell.angle_gamma   90.00
#
_symmetry.space_group_name_H-M   'P 1'
#
loop_
_entity.id
_entity.type
_entity.pdbx_description
1 polymer ?
#
loop_
_entity_poly.entity_id
_entity_poly.type
_entity_poly.pdbx_seq_one_letter_code
_entity_poly.pdbx_strand_id
1 'polypeptide(L)'
;MVDAVDTWWGGRRLSALLPSLFLEHFSGTSLVAEDADGAMAGFLVGFDSPDHPGESYVHFVGVRPDARGSGLGRELHDRFAAEARQRGTTTVRCVTSTVNTASVAFHTSIGFEVEGVDAPVAAAGVDDTDGHVRMVRRLTD
;
A
#
# COMPACT_ATOMS: atom_id res chain seq x y z
N MET A 1 -12.94 8.35 0.85
CA MET A 1 -11.55 7.92 0.63
C MET A 1 -10.86 8.73 -0.46
N VAL A 2 -11.40 8.74 -1.69
CA VAL A 2 -10.79 9.38 -2.87
C VAL A 2 -10.45 10.87 -2.66
N ASP A 3 -11.35 11.69 -2.12
CA ASP A 3 -11.09 13.13 -1.91
C ASP A 3 -10.03 13.43 -0.82
N ALA A 4 -9.89 12.53 0.16
CA ALA A 4 -8.91 12.68 1.22
C ALA A 4 -7.49 12.39 0.72
N VAL A 5 -7.35 11.48 -0.25
CA VAL A 5 -6.05 11.06 -0.82
C VAL A 5 -5.34 12.25 -1.45
N ASP A 6 -6.05 13.05 -2.24
CA ASP A 6 -5.44 14.19 -2.92
C ASP A 6 -4.98 15.25 -1.91
N THR A 7 -5.77 15.47 -0.86
CA THR A 7 -5.42 16.39 0.24
C THR A 7 -4.18 15.93 1.00
N TRP A 8 -4.07 14.63 1.32
CA TRP A 8 -2.95 14.08 2.10
C TRP A 8 -1.60 14.12 1.37
N TRP A 9 -1.63 14.24 0.04
CA TRP A 9 -0.45 14.39 -0.82
C TRP A 9 -0.31 15.79 -1.42
N GLY A 10 -0.78 16.81 -0.71
CA GLY A 10 -0.53 18.21 -1.07
C GLY A 10 -1.25 18.65 -2.34
N GLY A 11 -2.43 18.08 -2.62
CA GLY A 11 -3.25 18.40 -3.79
C GLY A 11 -2.87 17.64 -5.07
N ARG A 12 -1.92 16.70 -5.00
CA ARG A 12 -1.65 15.78 -6.12
C ARG A 12 -2.88 14.92 -6.37
N ARG A 13 -3.29 14.76 -7.63
CA ARG A 13 -4.38 13.84 -8.01
C ARG A 13 -3.95 12.38 -7.95
N LEU A 14 -3.73 11.87 -6.75
CA LEU A 14 -3.43 10.46 -6.50
C LEU A 14 -4.70 9.61 -6.37
N SER A 15 -5.86 10.25 -6.32
CA SER A 15 -7.18 9.64 -6.56
C SER A 15 -7.21 8.78 -7.83
N ALA A 16 -6.46 9.16 -8.86
CA ALA A 16 -6.33 8.37 -10.09
C ALA A 16 -5.66 6.99 -9.87
N LEU A 17 -4.87 6.83 -8.80
CA LEU A 17 -4.28 5.54 -8.41
C LEU A 17 -5.25 4.67 -7.60
N LEU A 18 -6.43 5.19 -7.26
CA LEU A 18 -7.50 4.49 -6.55
C LEU A 18 -8.81 4.53 -7.35
N PRO A 19 -8.85 3.95 -8.56
CA PRO A 19 -10.10 3.79 -9.31
C PRO A 19 -11.14 3.00 -8.49
N SER A 20 -12.42 3.23 -8.78
CA SER A 20 -13.53 2.67 -7.99
C SER A 20 -13.51 1.14 -7.92
N LEU A 21 -12.87 0.47 -8.88
CA LEU A 21 -12.65 -0.97 -8.87
C LEU A 21 -12.07 -1.48 -7.54
N PHE A 22 -11.16 -0.72 -6.91
CA PHE A 22 -10.57 -1.12 -5.63
C PHE A 22 -11.56 -1.06 -4.47
N LEU A 23 -12.50 -0.13 -4.54
CA LEU A 23 -13.56 0.02 -3.57
C LEU A 23 -14.68 -1.02 -3.78
N GLU A 24 -14.95 -1.36 -5.04
CA GLU A 24 -16.04 -2.26 -5.40
C GLU A 24 -15.65 -3.73 -5.28
N HIS A 25 -14.45 -4.10 -5.71
CA HIS A 25 -14.03 -5.50 -5.80
C HIS A 25 -13.07 -5.94 -4.68
N PHE A 26 -12.38 -5.01 -4.03
CA PHE A 26 -11.35 -5.31 -3.04
C PHE A 26 -11.62 -4.69 -1.67
N SER A 27 -12.87 -4.27 -1.40
CA SER A 27 -13.28 -3.77 -0.08
C SER A 27 -13.14 -4.81 1.03
N GLY A 28 -13.36 -6.10 0.74
CA GLY A 28 -13.23 -7.19 1.71
C GLY A 28 -11.79 -7.46 2.18
N THR A 29 -10.79 -6.92 1.49
CA THR A 29 -9.36 -7.06 1.84
C THR A 29 -8.68 -5.70 2.07
N SER A 30 -9.45 -4.61 2.03
CA SER A 30 -8.97 -3.26 2.27
C SER A 30 -9.38 -2.78 3.66
N LEU A 31 -8.57 -1.91 4.24
CA LEU A 31 -8.73 -1.41 5.60
C LEU A 31 -8.89 0.11 5.59
N VAL A 32 -9.71 0.60 6.50
CA VAL A 32 -9.85 2.02 6.82
C VAL A 32 -9.63 2.17 8.32
N ALA A 33 -8.81 3.14 8.70
CA ALA A 33 -8.64 3.57 10.07
C ALA A 33 -9.34 4.91 10.27
N GLU A 34 -10.16 5.00 11.30
CA GLU A 34 -10.87 6.20 11.71
C GLU A 34 -10.32 6.68 13.07
N ASP A 35 -10.31 7.98 13.29
CA ASP A 35 -10.00 8.56 14.60
C ASP A 35 -11.23 8.52 15.54
N ALA A 36 -11.07 9.07 16.75
CA ALA A 36 -12.13 9.06 17.76
C ALA A 36 -13.40 9.81 17.33
N ASP A 37 -13.29 10.72 16.38
CA ASP A 37 -14.41 11.51 15.84
C ASP A 37 -15.04 10.85 14.59
N GLY A 38 -14.56 9.66 14.21
CA GLY A 38 -15.02 8.93 13.02
C GLY A 38 -14.44 9.47 11.72
N ALA A 39 -13.45 10.36 11.76
CA ALA A 39 -12.80 10.86 10.56
C ALA A 39 -11.67 9.92 10.11
N MET A 40 -11.57 9.69 8.79
CA MET A 40 -10.55 8.82 8.23
C MET A 40 -9.14 9.34 8.57
N ALA A 41 -8.35 8.52 9.25
CA ALA A 41 -6.97 8.80 9.66
C ALA A 41 -5.95 8.01 8.82
N GLY A 42 -6.36 6.89 8.23
CA GLY A 42 -5.55 6.12 7.31
C GLY A 42 -6.36 5.09 6.54
N PHE A 43 -5.75 4.49 5.53
CA PHE A 43 -6.33 3.38 4.77
C PHE A 43 -5.22 2.50 4.19
N LEU A 44 -5.57 1.27 3.87
CA LEU A 44 -4.74 0.33 3.12
C LEU A 44 -5.62 -0.39 2.11
N VAL A 45 -5.27 -0.34 0.84
CA VAL A 45 -5.89 -1.08 -0.25
C VAL A 45 -4.98 -2.22 -0.62
N GLY A 46 -5.48 -3.44 -0.46
CA GLY A 46 -4.76 -4.65 -0.83
C GLY A 46 -5.72 -5.75 -1.26
N PHE A 47 -5.18 -6.77 -1.90
CA PHE A 47 -5.94 -7.88 -2.47
C PHE A 47 -5.10 -9.16 -2.53
N ASP A 48 -5.76 -10.30 -2.59
CA ASP A 48 -5.10 -11.59 -2.78
C ASP A 48 -4.88 -11.83 -4.29
N SER A 49 -3.73 -12.37 -4.66
CA SER A 49 -3.39 -12.60 -6.06
C SER A 49 -4.14 -13.81 -6.62
N PRO A 50 -4.90 -13.64 -7.73
CA PRO A 50 -5.52 -14.79 -8.39
C PRO A 50 -4.48 -15.68 -9.11
N ASP A 51 -3.38 -15.10 -9.56
CA ASP A 51 -2.35 -15.79 -10.36
C ASP A 51 -1.23 -16.40 -9.49
N HIS A 52 -1.09 -15.95 -8.25
CA HIS A 52 -0.09 -16.42 -7.30
C HIS A 52 -0.75 -16.82 -5.97
N PRO A 53 -1.31 -18.04 -5.89
CA PRO A 53 -1.93 -18.54 -4.66
C PRO A 53 -0.97 -18.46 -3.47
N GLY A 54 -1.45 -17.91 -2.35
CA GLY A 54 -0.64 -17.68 -1.16
C GLY A 54 0.10 -16.34 -1.13
N GLU A 55 -0.12 -15.46 -2.12
CA GLU A 55 0.37 -14.08 -2.12
C GLU A 55 -0.77 -13.05 -2.03
N SER A 56 -0.56 -12.01 -1.24
CA SER A 56 -1.37 -10.78 -1.27
C SER A 56 -0.51 -9.59 -1.69
N TYR A 57 -1.15 -8.57 -2.24
CA TYR A 57 -0.51 -7.35 -2.71
C TYR A 57 -1.11 -6.12 -2.04
N VAL A 58 -0.26 -5.24 -1.50
CA VAL A 58 -0.66 -3.90 -1.04
C VAL A 58 -0.47 -2.94 -2.21
N HIS A 59 -1.58 -2.51 -2.79
CA HIS A 59 -1.62 -1.58 -3.91
C HIS A 59 -1.35 -0.15 -3.47
N PHE A 60 -2.02 0.27 -2.40
CA PHE A 60 -1.93 1.65 -1.96
C PHE A 60 -2.19 1.77 -0.46
N VAL A 61 -1.39 2.58 0.22
CA VAL A 61 -1.53 2.84 1.65
C VAL A 61 -1.33 4.31 1.90
N GLY A 62 -2.14 4.86 2.82
CA GLY A 62 -2.04 6.26 3.18
C GLY A 62 -2.39 6.53 4.62
N VAL A 63 -1.67 7.48 5.20
CA VAL A 63 -1.89 8.00 6.54
C VAL A 63 -2.01 9.52 6.44
N ARG A 64 -3.04 10.05 7.09
CA ARG A 64 -3.31 11.49 7.19
C ARG A 64 -2.06 12.22 7.71
N PRO A 65 -1.66 13.37 7.14
CA PRO A 65 -0.39 14.00 7.47
C PRO A 65 -0.14 14.27 8.96
N ASP A 66 -1.16 14.68 9.70
CA ASP A 66 -1.13 14.93 11.15
C ASP A 66 -1.04 13.65 12.00
N ALA A 67 -1.44 12.50 11.45
CA ALA A 67 -1.36 11.20 12.07
C ALA A 67 -0.06 10.42 11.70
N ARG A 68 0.83 11.00 10.89
CA ARG A 68 2.11 10.36 10.54
C ARG A 68 3.03 10.28 11.76
N GLY A 69 3.83 9.22 11.84
CA GLY A 69 4.69 8.96 12.99
C GLY A 69 3.98 8.38 14.23
N SER A 70 2.65 8.24 14.19
CA SER A 70 1.86 7.61 15.28
C SER A 70 2.01 6.09 15.38
N GLY A 71 2.54 5.45 14.34
CA GLY A 71 2.53 3.98 14.20
C GLY A 71 1.37 3.44 13.36
N LEU A 72 0.39 4.27 12.97
CA LEU A 72 -0.80 3.81 12.25
C LEU A 72 -0.49 3.05 10.94
N GLY A 73 0.53 3.47 10.19
CA GLY A 73 0.94 2.74 8.98
C GLY A 73 1.39 1.30 9.27
N ARG A 74 2.13 1.09 10.37
CA ARG A 74 2.54 -0.25 10.81
C ARG A 74 1.30 -1.08 11.19
N GLU A 75 0.40 -0.49 11.96
CA GLU A 75 -0.83 -1.16 12.40
C GLU A 75 -1.69 -1.63 11.22
N LEU A 76 -1.87 -0.77 10.21
CA LEU A 76 -2.58 -1.13 8.98
C LEU A 76 -1.92 -2.34 8.27
N HIS A 77 -0.60 -2.33 8.12
CA HIS A 77 0.13 -3.44 7.49
C HIS A 77 0.08 -4.73 8.32
N ASP A 78 0.21 -4.63 9.64
CA ASP A 78 0.15 -5.78 10.54
C ASP A 78 -1.24 -6.40 10.57
N ARG A 79 -2.29 -5.56 10.58
CA ARG A 79 -3.68 -6.02 10.47
C ARG A 79 -3.93 -6.71 9.13
N PHE A 80 -3.52 -6.10 8.02
CA PHE A 80 -3.65 -6.70 6.70
C PHE A 80 -2.92 -8.04 6.62
N ALA A 81 -1.69 -8.12 7.12
CA ALA A 81 -0.91 -9.37 7.15
C ALA A 81 -1.58 -10.44 8.01
N ALA A 82 -2.15 -10.09 9.17
CA ALA A 82 -2.86 -11.04 10.03
C ALA A 82 -4.11 -11.60 9.34
N GLU A 83 -4.91 -10.76 8.68
CA GLU A 83 -6.08 -11.20 7.92
C GLU A 83 -5.69 -12.01 6.68
N ALA A 84 -4.63 -11.63 5.99
CA ALA A 84 -4.09 -12.38 4.85
C ALA A 84 -3.65 -13.79 5.27
N ARG A 85 -2.98 -13.94 6.42
CA ARG A 85 -2.63 -15.26 6.98
C ARG A 85 -3.86 -16.15 7.18
N GLN A 86 -4.95 -15.59 7.71
CA GLN A 86 -6.20 -16.34 7.92
C GLN A 86 -6.81 -16.86 6.60
N ARG A 87 -6.49 -16.20 5.48
CA ARG A 87 -6.88 -16.63 4.12
C ARG A 87 -5.85 -17.55 3.45
N GLY A 88 -4.80 -17.96 4.16
CA GLY A 88 -3.75 -18.85 3.64
C GLY A 88 -2.61 -18.15 2.91
N THR A 89 -2.53 -16.82 3.00
CA THR A 89 -1.40 -16.07 2.44
C THR A 89 -0.14 -16.28 3.28
N THR A 90 0.98 -16.50 2.61
CA THR A 90 2.31 -16.63 3.21
C THR A 90 3.23 -15.47 2.86
N THR A 91 2.86 -14.64 1.88
CA THR A 91 3.69 -13.55 1.37
C THR A 91 2.85 -12.31 1.05
N VAL A 92 3.29 -11.14 1.50
CA VAL A 92 2.72 -9.84 1.13
C VAL A 92 3.72 -9.08 0.26
N ARG A 93 3.27 -8.50 -0.84
CA ARG A 93 4.09 -7.73 -1.78
C ARG A 93 3.61 -6.28 -1.88
N CYS A 94 4.53 -5.38 -2.22
CA CYS A 94 4.21 -4.02 -2.63
C CYS A 94 5.30 -3.46 -3.53
N VAL A 95 5.03 -2.29 -4.11
CA VAL A 95 6.00 -1.56 -4.93
C VAL A 95 6.02 -0.09 -4.52
N THR A 96 7.18 0.54 -4.65
CA THR A 96 7.31 1.99 -4.53
C THR A 96 8.32 2.54 -5.54
N SER A 97 8.28 3.83 -5.81
CA SER A 97 9.24 4.47 -6.74
C SER A 97 10.66 4.46 -6.13
N THR A 98 11.70 4.31 -6.97
CA THR A 98 13.10 4.29 -6.48
C THR A 98 13.53 5.58 -5.79
N VAL A 99 12.92 6.72 -6.13
CA VAL A 99 13.21 8.00 -5.47
C VAL A 99 12.51 8.15 -4.13
N ASN A 100 11.55 7.27 -3.80
CA ASN A 100 10.80 7.29 -2.55
C ASN A 100 11.53 6.53 -1.43
N THR A 101 12.71 7.01 -1.08
CA THR A 101 13.58 6.41 -0.05
C THR A 101 12.92 6.32 1.33
N ALA A 102 12.03 7.26 1.65
CA ALA A 102 11.25 7.23 2.88
C ALA A 102 10.27 6.04 2.94
N SER A 103 9.60 5.73 1.82
CA SER A 103 8.73 4.55 1.72
C SER A 103 9.53 3.25 1.84
N VAL A 104 10.69 3.17 1.18
CA VAL A 104 11.57 1.99 1.30
C VAL A 104 11.99 1.80 2.76
N ALA A 105 12.49 2.84 3.42
CA ALA A 105 12.90 2.77 4.83
C ALA A 105 11.74 2.39 5.76
N PHE A 106 10.55 2.94 5.54
CA PHE A 106 9.35 2.59 6.29
C PHE A 106 9.00 1.10 6.13
N HIS A 107 8.89 0.61 4.89
CA HIS A 107 8.55 -0.79 4.61
C HIS A 107 9.60 -1.75 5.18
N THR A 108 10.89 -1.42 5.07
CA THR A 108 11.97 -2.19 5.69
C THR A 108 11.81 -2.25 7.22
N SER A 109 11.45 -1.15 7.87
CA SER A 109 11.25 -1.12 9.33
C SER A 109 10.08 -1.98 9.82
N ILE A 110 9.15 -2.37 8.94
CA ILE A 110 7.98 -3.20 9.25
C ILE A 110 8.12 -4.64 8.70
N GLY A 111 9.33 -5.02 8.28
CA GLY A 111 9.67 -6.41 7.90
C GLY A 111 9.50 -6.73 6.42
N PHE A 112 9.41 -5.73 5.54
CA PHE A 112 9.61 -5.95 4.11
C PHE A 112 11.09 -5.97 3.74
N GLU A 113 11.45 -6.79 2.78
CA GLU A 113 12.77 -6.86 2.17
C GLU A 113 12.67 -6.39 0.71
N VAL A 114 13.76 -5.83 0.18
CA VAL A 114 13.84 -5.48 -1.24
C VAL A 114 14.07 -6.77 -2.03
N GLU A 115 13.16 -7.10 -2.95
CA GLU A 115 13.27 -8.29 -3.81
C GLU A 115 13.90 -7.95 -5.16
N GLY A 116 13.74 -6.72 -5.63
CA GLY A 116 14.33 -6.27 -6.89
C GLY A 116 13.93 -4.85 -7.25
N VAL A 117 14.47 -4.40 -8.38
CA VAL A 117 14.18 -3.09 -8.97
C VAL A 117 13.82 -3.27 -10.44
N ASP A 118 12.71 -2.68 -10.87
CA ASP A 118 12.35 -2.54 -12.28
C ASP A 118 12.84 -1.20 -12.83
N ALA A 119 13.32 -1.22 -14.06
CA ALA A 119 13.65 0.01 -14.78
C ALA A 119 12.36 0.83 -15.06
N PRO A 120 12.48 2.16 -15.23
CA PRO A 120 11.35 2.98 -15.67
C PRO A 120 10.79 2.49 -17.01
N VAL A 121 9.47 2.57 -17.17
CA VAL A 121 8.80 2.18 -18.41
C VAL A 121 8.79 3.34 -19.41
N ALA A 122 9.61 3.23 -20.45
CA ALA A 122 9.61 4.17 -21.57
C ALA A 122 8.45 3.85 -22.54
N ALA A 123 7.30 4.50 -22.35
CA ALA A 123 6.15 4.40 -23.24
C ALA A 123 5.56 5.77 -23.56
N ALA A 124 5.03 5.94 -24.78
CA ALA A 124 4.44 7.21 -25.20
C ALA A 124 3.24 7.58 -24.31
N GLY A 125 3.31 8.76 -23.68
CA GLY A 125 2.26 9.26 -22.78
C GLY A 125 2.32 8.68 -21.36
N VAL A 126 3.36 7.93 -21.00
CA VAL A 126 3.62 7.45 -19.64
C VAL A 126 4.72 8.29 -19.01
N ASP A 127 4.44 8.87 -17.85
CA ASP A 127 5.39 9.64 -17.05
C ASP A 127 5.97 8.77 -15.92
N ASP A 128 6.68 7.71 -16.32
CA ASP A 128 7.46 6.86 -15.41
C ASP A 128 8.95 7.08 -15.66
N THR A 129 9.57 7.88 -14.80
CA THR A 129 10.99 8.24 -14.89
C THR A 129 11.84 7.65 -13.77
N ASP A 130 11.19 7.14 -12.72
CA ASP A 130 11.87 6.78 -11.47
C ASP A 130 12.14 5.27 -11.37
N GLY A 131 11.42 4.41 -12.09
CA GLY A 131 11.50 2.96 -11.90
C GLY A 131 10.96 2.54 -10.53
N HIS A 132 11.02 1.25 -10.23
CA HIS A 132 10.20 0.68 -9.17
C HIS A 132 10.97 -0.30 -8.28
N VAL A 133 10.95 -0.08 -6.97
CA VAL A 133 11.47 -1.01 -5.95
C VAL A 133 10.35 -1.97 -5.57
N ARG A 134 10.54 -3.26 -5.88
CA ARG A 134 9.65 -4.34 -5.44
C ARG A 134 10.05 -4.81 -4.06
N MET A 135 9.08 -4.88 -3.16
CA MET A 135 9.30 -5.27 -1.77
C MET A 135 8.41 -6.43 -1.37
N VAL A 136 8.93 -7.30 -0.50
CA VAL A 136 8.27 -8.53 -0.06
C VAL A 136 8.35 -8.68 1.46
N ARG A 137 7.24 -9.03 2.11
CA ARG A 137 7.17 -9.42 3.51
C ARG A 137 6.69 -10.85 3.60
N ARG A 138 7.53 -11.74 4.12
CA ARG A 138 7.15 -13.13 4.38
C ARG A 138 6.39 -13.21 5.70
N LEU A 139 5.24 -13.85 5.67
CA LEU A 139 4.40 -14.08 6.81
C LEU A 139 4.85 -15.41 7.44
N THR A 140 5.80 -15.35 8.36
CA THR A 140 6.17 -16.54 9.14
C THR A 140 5.01 -16.94 10.06
N ASP A 141 4.96 -18.24 10.39
CA ASP A 141 4.13 -18.80 11.45
C ASP A 141 4.50 -18.25 12.84
#